data_AF-A0AAD2WW07-F1
#
_entry.id   AF-A0AAD2WW07-F1
#
_cell.length_a   1.000
_cell.length_b   1.000
_cell.length_c   1.000
_cell.angle_alpha   90.00
_cell.angle_beta   90.00
_cell.angle_gamma   90.00
#
_symmetry.space_group_name_H-M   'P 1'
#
loop_
_entity.id
_entity.type
_entity.pdbx_description
1 polymer ?
#
loop_
_entity_poly.entity_id
_entity_poly.type
_entity_poly.pdbx_seq_one_letter_code
_entity_poly.pdbx_strand_id
1 'polypeptide(L)'
;MYQCLKKYKSIFANYRFGAVGSISYIYYILFELLTPFIECFGIVIIFLSLLFNQLNIPFFISLVSLYIFYCVLITLSSFLHRIYSQQLVIGILDIVKVFYIAVFRYLILHPVLTFVKVASVIGYKNKKMVWGHITREKQMKDFETSVT
;
A
#
# COMPACT_ATOMS: atom_id res chain seq x y z
N MET A 1 -10.34 4.96 -1.35
CA MET A 1 -9.32 5.90 -0.82
C MET A 1 -9.36 7.27 -1.47
N TYR A 2 -9.26 7.42 -2.79
CA TYR A 2 -9.44 8.71 -3.49
C TYR A 2 -10.76 9.44 -3.13
N GLN A 3 -11.84 8.70 -2.82
CA GLN A 3 -13.11 9.27 -2.35
C GLN A 3 -13.01 10.03 -1.02
N CYS A 4 -12.30 9.49 -0.02
CA CYS A 4 -12.14 10.17 1.27
C CYS A 4 -11.37 11.48 1.09
N LEU A 5 -10.35 11.44 0.23
CA LEU A 5 -9.49 12.57 -0.08
C LEU A 5 -10.22 13.68 -0.86
N LYS A 6 -11.07 13.30 -1.83
CA LYS A 6 -11.87 14.25 -2.61
C LYS A 6 -13.07 14.81 -1.82
N LYS A 7 -13.65 14.01 -0.91
CA LYS A 7 -14.78 14.39 -0.05
C LYS A 7 -14.37 15.31 1.10
N TYR A 8 -13.17 15.12 1.65
CA TYR A 8 -12.60 15.97 2.70
C TYR A 8 -11.54 16.97 2.17
N LYS A 9 -11.74 17.49 0.95
CA LYS A 9 -10.87 18.56 0.39
C LYS A 9 -10.86 19.82 1.27
N SER A 10 -11.92 20.03 2.08
CA SER A 10 -12.05 21.13 3.04
C SER A 10 -11.16 21.01 4.29
N ILE A 11 -10.56 19.84 4.56
CA ILE A 11 -9.58 19.69 5.65
C ILE A 11 -8.22 20.28 5.24
N PHE A 12 -7.94 20.39 3.94
CA PHE A 12 -6.70 20.91 3.39
C PHE A 12 -6.37 22.35 3.81
N ALA A 13 -7.38 23.16 4.09
CA ALA A 13 -7.23 24.59 4.36
C ALA A 13 -7.80 25.03 5.71
N ASN A 14 -8.22 24.10 6.58
CA ASN A 14 -8.76 24.45 7.88
C ASN A 14 -7.72 24.16 8.98
N TYR A 15 -6.99 25.21 9.38
CA TYR A 15 -5.94 25.21 10.41
C TYR A 15 -6.42 24.70 11.79
N ARG A 16 -7.74 24.52 11.94
CA ARG A 16 -8.40 24.06 13.17
C ARG A 16 -8.05 22.63 13.61
N PHE A 17 -7.45 21.80 12.73
CA PHE A 17 -6.96 20.45 13.05
C PHE A 17 -5.43 20.38 13.33
N GLY A 18 -4.76 21.53 13.42
CA GLY A 18 -3.34 21.63 13.78
C GLY A 18 -2.36 21.13 12.71
N ALA A 19 -1.06 21.35 12.95
CA ALA A 19 0.02 20.98 12.02
C ALA A 19 0.07 19.46 11.72
N VAL A 20 -0.36 18.63 12.68
CA VAL A 20 -0.39 17.17 12.55
C VAL A 20 -1.36 16.72 11.45
N GLY A 21 -2.54 17.32 11.35
CA GLY A 21 -3.52 17.02 10.31
C GLY A 21 -3.03 17.42 8.91
N SER A 22 -2.45 18.61 8.79
CA SER A 22 -1.94 19.13 7.52
C SER A 22 -0.72 18.36 7.01
N ILE A 23 0.25 18.04 7.87
CA ILE A 23 1.44 17.24 7.49
C ILE A 23 1.03 15.83 7.10
N SER A 24 0.17 15.18 7.89
CA SER A 24 -0.24 13.79 7.63
C SER A 24 -1.02 13.69 6.32
N TYR A 25 -1.85 14.68 6.01
CA TYR A 25 -2.58 14.75 4.74
C TYR A 25 -1.66 15.00 3.54
N ILE A 26 -0.67 15.89 3.65
CA ILE A 26 0.33 16.11 2.59
C ILE A 26 1.17 14.85 2.36
N TYR A 27 1.57 14.17 3.44
CA TYR A 27 2.30 12.91 3.37
C TYR A 27 1.46 11.84 2.68
N TYR A 28 0.17 11.76 3.02
CA TYR A 28 -0.76 10.82 2.41
C TYR A 28 -0.95 11.10 0.91
N ILE A 29 -1.11 12.36 0.48
CA ILE A 29 -1.19 12.70 -0.95
C ILE A 29 0.11 12.37 -1.68
N LEU A 30 1.24 12.84 -1.15
CA LEU A 30 2.53 12.72 -1.82
C LEU A 30 2.97 11.28 -1.83
N PHE A 31 3.06 10.58 -0.70
CA PHE A 31 3.54 9.20 -0.73
C PHE A 31 2.49 8.24 -1.26
N GLU A 32 1.25 8.28 -0.78
CA GLU A 32 0.31 7.21 -1.11
C GLU A 32 -0.14 7.23 -2.57
N LEU A 33 -0.30 8.43 -3.15
CA LEU A 33 -0.69 8.56 -4.55
C LEU A 33 0.51 8.58 -5.51
N LEU A 34 1.66 9.17 -5.14
CA LEU A 34 2.82 9.28 -6.04
C LEU A 34 3.58 7.95 -6.17
N THR A 35 3.62 7.11 -5.14
CA THR A 35 4.30 5.80 -5.22
C THR A 35 3.89 4.97 -6.44
N PRO A 36 2.59 4.71 -6.73
CA PRO A 36 2.21 3.95 -7.92
C PRO A 36 2.57 4.66 -9.24
N PHE A 37 2.63 6.00 -9.27
CA PHE A 37 3.08 6.73 -10.46
C PHE A 37 4.59 6.54 -10.70
N ILE A 38 5.41 6.66 -9.66
CA ILE A 38 6.86 6.46 -9.74
C ILE A 38 7.18 5.05 -10.23
N GLU A 39 6.45 4.05 -9.74
CA GLU A 39 6.66 2.65 -10.11
C GLU A 39 6.29 2.38 -11.57
N CYS A 40 5.16 2.92 -12.05
CA CYS A 40 4.82 2.88 -13.48
C CYS A 40 5.87 3.57 -14.35
N PHE A 41 6.36 4.75 -13.93
CA PHE A 41 7.44 5.45 -14.63
C PHE A 41 8.72 4.62 -14.69
N GLY A 42 9.10 3.94 -13.60
CA GLY A 42 10.25 3.05 -13.57
C GLY A 42 10.15 1.92 -14.58
N ILE A 43 9.00 1.26 -14.67
CA ILE A 43 8.74 0.19 -15.66
C ILE A 43 8.86 0.73 -17.09
N VAL A 44 8.30 1.92 -17.36
CA VAL A 44 8.39 2.57 -18.68
C VAL A 44 9.84 2.88 -19.04
N ILE A 45 10.65 3.39 -18.10
CA ILE A 45 12.07 3.67 -18.31
C ILE A 45 12.86 2.40 -18.62
N ILE A 46 12.63 1.31 -17.89
CA ILE A 46 13.27 0.01 -18.16
C ILE A 46 12.90 -0.48 -19.56
N PHE A 47 11.62 -0.39 -19.93
CA PHE A 47 11.15 -0.78 -21.26
C PHE A 47 11.77 0.06 -22.38
N LEU A 48 11.82 1.39 -22.21
CA LEU A 48 12.49 2.29 -23.15
C LEU A 48 13.98 1.95 -23.29
N SER A 49 14.67 1.72 -22.17
CA SER A 49 16.10 1.41 -22.16
C SER A 49 16.42 0.09 -22.90
N LEU A 50 15.51 -0.89 -22.82
CA LEU A 50 15.58 -2.12 -23.61
C LEU A 50 15.40 -1.85 -25.12
N LEU A 51 14.45 -1.01 -25.52
CA LEU A 51 14.22 -0.66 -26.93
C LEU A 51 15.42 0.07 -27.57
N PHE A 52 16.07 0.96 -26.82
CA PHE A 52 17.28 1.66 -27.28
C PHE A 52 18.54 0.80 -27.21
N ASN A 53 18.44 -0.44 -26.70
CA ASN A 53 19.54 -1.39 -26.49
C ASN A 53 20.75 -0.77 -25.74
N GLN A 54 20.52 0.32 -25.01
CA GLN A 54 21.51 1.00 -24.16
C GLN A 54 21.58 0.37 -22.77
N LEU A 55 20.65 -0.54 -22.46
CA LEU A 55 20.64 -1.23 -21.18
C LEU A 55 21.76 -2.27 -21.14
N ASN A 56 22.76 -2.01 -20.29
CA ASN A 56 23.74 -3.01 -19.93
C ASN A 56 23.11 -4.05 -18.98
N ILE A 57 22.74 -5.21 -19.52
CA ILE A 57 22.05 -6.29 -18.79
C ILE A 57 22.81 -6.75 -17.52
N PRO A 58 24.14 -7.00 -17.54
CA PRO A 58 24.82 -7.44 -16.32
C PRO A 58 24.84 -6.36 -15.23
N PHE A 59 24.91 -5.08 -15.61
CA PHE A 59 24.77 -3.96 -14.68
C PHE A 59 23.35 -3.90 -14.07
N PHE A 60 22.31 -4.09 -14.88
CA PHE A 60 20.92 -4.11 -14.43
C PHE A 60 20.65 -5.21 -13.40
N ILE A 61 21.10 -6.45 -13.67
CA ILE A 61 20.93 -7.58 -12.73
C ILE A 61 21.64 -7.32 -11.40
N SER A 62 22.84 -6.73 -11.45
CA SER A 62 23.60 -6.36 -10.26
C SER A 62 22.86 -5.33 -9.40
N LEU A 63 22.27 -4.31 -10.02
CA LEU A 63 21.43 -3.31 -9.34
C LEU A 63 20.18 -3.93 -8.70
N VAL A 64 19.48 -4.81 -9.43
CA VAL A 64 18.28 -5.49 -8.90
C VAL A 64 18.64 -6.38 -7.71
N SER A 65 19.76 -7.11 -7.78
CA SER A 65 20.25 -7.93 -6.67
C SER A 65 20.55 -7.07 -5.42
N LEU A 66 21.26 -5.95 -5.60
CA LEU A 66 21.57 -5.02 -4.52
C LEU A 66 20.27 -4.43 -3.91
N TYR A 67 19.29 -4.09 -4.74
CA TYR A 67 17.99 -3.61 -4.28
C TYR A 67 17.24 -4.65 -3.44
N ILE A 68 17.17 -5.90 -3.88
CA ILE A 68 16.53 -6.99 -3.11
C ILE A 68 17.26 -7.19 -1.79
N PHE A 69 18.59 -7.18 -1.79
CA PHE A 69 19.40 -7.32 -0.59
C PHE A 69 19.15 -6.18 0.40
N TYR A 70 19.12 -4.93 -0.07
CA TYR A 70 18.79 -3.76 0.76
C TYR A 70 17.39 -3.88 1.40
N CYS A 71 16.40 -4.33 0.62
CA CYS A 71 15.03 -4.54 1.09
C CYS A 71 14.94 -5.62 2.18
N VAL A 72 15.71 -6.70 2.03
CA VAL A 72 15.85 -7.72 3.07
C VAL A 72 16.48 -7.13 4.33
N LEU A 73 17.55 -6.35 4.21
CA LEU A 73 18.21 -5.71 5.36
C LEU A 73 17.27 -4.77 6.13
N ILE A 74 16.45 -3.97 5.44
CA ILE A 74 15.42 -3.14 6.09
C ILE A 74 14.45 -4.02 6.89
N THR A 75 13.99 -5.11 6.29
CA THR A 75 13.03 -6.02 6.94
C THR A 75 13.65 -6.68 8.16
N LEU A 76 14.91 -7.12 8.04
CA LEU A 76 15.68 -7.68 9.14
C LEU A 76 15.90 -6.66 10.25
N SER A 77 16.26 -5.42 9.90
CA SER A 77 16.44 -4.32 10.87
C SER A 77 15.15 -4.01 11.64
N SER A 78 14.02 -3.93 10.93
CA SER A 78 12.70 -3.77 11.57
C SER A 78 12.36 -4.95 12.48
N PHE A 79 12.70 -6.17 12.08
CA PHE A 79 12.53 -7.34 12.92
C PHE A 79 13.40 -7.26 14.17
N LEU A 80 14.70 -7.03 14.05
CA LEU A 80 15.64 -6.87 15.17
C LEU A 80 15.20 -5.78 16.16
N HIS A 81 14.74 -4.64 15.65
CA HIS A 81 14.20 -3.56 16.49
C HIS A 81 13.02 -4.04 17.34
N ARG A 82 12.12 -4.84 16.76
CA ARG A 82 11.00 -5.44 17.48
C ARG A 82 11.46 -6.43 18.54
N ILE A 83 12.48 -7.24 18.26
CA ILE A 83 13.08 -8.19 19.23
C ILE A 83 13.60 -7.42 20.44
N TYR A 84 14.38 -6.38 20.19
CA TYR A 84 14.96 -5.55 21.24
C TYR A 84 13.87 -4.88 22.09
N SER A 85 12.85 -4.30 21.45
CA SER A 85 11.77 -3.61 22.15
C SER A 85 10.82 -4.53 22.91
N GLN A 86 10.59 -5.77 22.44
CA GLN A 86 9.61 -6.69 23.04
C GLN A 86 10.25 -7.85 23.84
N GLN A 87 11.58 -7.88 23.95
CA GLN A 87 12.35 -8.92 24.68
C GLN A 87 11.92 -10.36 24.33
N LEU A 88 11.67 -10.62 23.05
CA LEU A 88 11.26 -11.94 22.57
C LEU A 88 12.48 -12.86 22.44
N VAL A 89 12.36 -14.11 22.91
CA VAL A 89 13.40 -15.14 22.76
C VAL A 89 13.10 -15.93 21.48
N ILE A 90 14.05 -15.99 20.54
CA ILE A 90 13.79 -16.40 19.17
C ILE A 90 14.90 -17.32 18.68
N GLY A 91 14.54 -18.31 17.86
CA GLY A 91 15.47 -19.22 17.21
C GLY A 91 15.96 -18.73 15.85
N ILE A 92 17.09 -19.29 15.39
CA ILE A 92 17.70 -18.98 14.08
C ILE A 92 16.73 -19.28 12.91
N LEU A 93 15.81 -20.24 13.09
CA LEU A 93 14.79 -20.60 12.10
C LEU A 93 13.83 -19.46 11.77
N ASP A 94 13.56 -18.56 12.71
CA ASP A 94 12.65 -17.43 12.47
C ASP A 94 13.31 -16.36 11.61
N ILE A 95 14.63 -16.18 11.71
CA ILE A 95 15.39 -15.27 10.84
C ILE A 95 15.32 -15.73 9.38
N VAL A 96 15.50 -17.04 9.17
CA VAL A 96 15.38 -17.65 7.84
C VAL A 96 13.96 -17.50 7.29
N LYS A 97 12.93 -17.71 8.13
CA LYS A 97 11.53 -17.50 7.75
C LYS A 97 11.25 -16.04 7.38
N VAL A 98 11.77 -15.08 8.14
CA VAL A 98 11.65 -13.64 7.85
C VAL A 98 12.31 -13.29 6.52
N PHE A 99 13.48 -13.87 6.22
CA PHE A 99 14.14 -13.69 4.93
C PHE A 99 13.24 -14.14 3.76
N TYR A 100 12.69 -15.36 3.83
CA TYR A 100 11.79 -15.86 2.79
C TYR A 100 10.53 -15.00 2.63
N ILE A 101 9.93 -14.57 3.75
CA ILE A 101 8.77 -13.68 3.73
C ILE A 101 9.11 -12.32 3.11
N ALA A 102 10.30 -11.76 3.40
CA ALA A 102 10.76 -10.50 2.82
C ALA A 102 10.88 -10.63 1.30
N VAL A 103 11.55 -11.67 0.80
CA VAL A 103 11.71 -11.91 -0.65
C VAL A 103 10.35 -12.07 -1.32
N PHE A 104 9.46 -12.90 -0.74
CA PHE A 104 8.10 -13.09 -1.25
C PHE A 104 7.31 -11.77 -1.30
N ARG A 105 7.44 -10.94 -0.27
CA ARG A 105 6.79 -9.63 -0.19
C ARG A 105 7.20 -8.71 -1.34
N TYR A 106 8.49 -8.59 -1.62
CA TYR A 106 8.96 -7.66 -2.65
C TYR A 106 8.75 -8.17 -4.07
N LEU A 107 8.82 -9.49 -4.29
CA LEU A 107 8.65 -10.07 -5.62
C LEU A 107 7.18 -10.20 -6.04
N ILE A 108 6.29 -10.57 -5.11
CA ILE A 108 4.89 -10.92 -5.45
C ILE A 108 3.93 -9.91 -4.85
N LEU A 109 4.01 -9.66 -3.54
CA LEU A 109 3.02 -8.81 -2.88
C LEU A 109 3.11 -7.35 -3.36
N HIS A 110 4.32 -6.83 -3.54
CA HIS A 110 4.55 -5.46 -3.99
C HIS A 110 3.94 -5.15 -5.36
N PRO A 111 4.25 -5.88 -6.46
CA PRO A 111 3.65 -5.59 -7.76
C PRO A 111 2.13 -5.80 -7.77
N VAL A 112 1.60 -6.78 -7.02
CA VAL A 112 0.15 -6.98 -6.89
C VAL A 112 -0.51 -5.77 -6.23
N LEU A 113 0.07 -5.24 -5.14
CA LEU A 113 -0.45 -4.06 -4.47
C LEU A 113 -0.40 -2.82 -5.38
N THR A 114 0.68 -2.65 -6.14
CA THR A 114 0.80 -1.54 -7.09
C THR A 114 -0.22 -1.66 -8.22
N PHE A 115 -0.44 -2.87 -8.75
CA PHE A 115 -1.48 -3.11 -9.74
C PHE A 115 -2.87 -2.77 -9.21
N VAL A 116 -3.21 -3.20 -7.99
CA VAL A 116 -4.49 -2.86 -7.35
C VAL A 116 -4.63 -1.35 -7.14
N LYS A 117 -3.57 -0.65 -6.75
CA LYS A 117 -3.56 0.82 -6.60
C LYS A 117 -3.81 1.52 -7.94
N VAL A 118 -3.09 1.12 -8.99
CA VAL A 118 -3.26 1.68 -10.35
C VAL A 118 -4.68 1.40 -10.87
N ALA A 119 -5.17 0.18 -10.71
CA ALA A 119 -6.54 -0.21 -11.07
C ALA A 119 -7.59 0.60 -10.28
N SER A 120 -7.32 0.91 -9.01
CA SER A 120 -8.19 1.75 -8.19
C SER A 120 -8.23 3.21 -8.66
N VAL A 121 -7.12 3.74 -9.20
CA VAL A 121 -7.08 5.10 -9.78
C VAL A 121 -7.83 5.15 -11.12
N ILE A 122 -7.65 4.15 -11.98
CA ILE A 122 -8.23 4.11 -13.34
C ILE A 122 -9.71 3.69 -13.32
N GLY A 123 -10.03 2.59 -12.62
CA GLY A 123 -11.37 2.00 -12.52
C GLY A 123 -12.39 2.85 -11.74
N TYR A 124 -11.92 3.90 -11.06
CA TYR A 124 -12.75 4.84 -10.30
C TYR A 124 -13.84 5.52 -11.13
N LYS A 125 -13.64 5.68 -12.44
CA LYS A 125 -14.55 6.42 -13.31
C LYS A 125 -15.81 5.61 -13.68
N ASN A 126 -15.74 4.27 -13.72
CA ASN A 126 -16.75 3.42 -14.35
C ASN A 126 -17.72 2.71 -13.39
N LYS A 127 -17.49 2.73 -12.06
CA LYS A 127 -18.35 2.05 -11.07
C LYS A 127 -19.00 2.99 -10.03
N LYS A 128 -19.36 4.21 -10.43
CA LYS A 128 -19.98 5.20 -9.52
C LYS A 128 -21.41 4.87 -9.07
N MET A 129 -22.11 3.95 -9.74
CA MET A 129 -23.58 3.82 -9.65
C MET A 129 -24.05 2.37 -9.47
N VAL A 130 -23.26 1.50 -8.83
CA VAL A 130 -23.73 0.16 -8.43
C VAL A 130 -23.39 -0.05 -6.96
N TRP A 131 -24.02 0.76 -6.12
CA TRP A 131 -24.21 0.40 -4.72
C TRP A 131 -25.56 -0.32 -4.67
N GLY A 132 -25.54 -1.60 -4.31
CA GLY A 132 -26.78 -2.37 -4.13
C GLY A 132 -27.70 -1.63 -3.15
N HIS A 133 -29.00 -1.68 -3.41
CA HIS A 133 -30.03 -1.23 -2.48
C HIS A 133 -29.80 -1.94 -1.14
N ILE A 134 -29.24 -1.24 -0.15
CA ILE A 134 -29.22 -1.73 1.24
C ILE A 134 -30.62 -1.46 1.78
N THR A 135 -31.55 -2.37 1.51
CA THR A 135 -32.87 -2.36 2.12
C THR A 135 -32.69 -2.72 3.59
N ARG A 136 -32.76 -1.73 4.48
CA ARG A 136 -32.83 -2.00 5.91
C ARG A 136 -34.21 -2.60 6.22
N GLU A 137 -34.27 -3.89 6.49
CA GLU A 137 -35.46 -4.49 7.09
C GLU A 137 -35.53 -4.08 8.57
N LYS A 138 -36.65 -3.45 8.95
CA LYS A 138 -36.96 -3.17 10.36
C LYS A 138 -37.43 -4.46 11.02
N GLN A 139 -36.57 -5.13 11.76
CA GLN A 139 -36.98 -6.15 12.74
C GLN A 139 -37.59 -5.46 13.96
N MET A 140 -38.85 -5.05 13.86
CA MET A 140 -39.63 -4.58 15.00
C MET A 140 -41.11 -4.82 14.72
N LYS A 141 -41.51 -6.09 14.73
CA LYS A 141 -42.93 -6.52 14.81
C LYS A 141 -43.18 -7.63 15.82
N ASP A 142 -42.14 -8.24 16.40
CA ASP A 142 -42.27 -9.39 17.30
C ASP A 142 -42.41 -9.00 18.79
N PHE A 143 -42.49 -7.70 19.12
CA PHE A 143 -42.65 -7.22 20.50
C PHE A 143 -44.08 -6.77 20.87
N GLU A 144 -45.01 -6.70 19.91
CA GLU A 144 -46.41 -6.32 20.19
C GLU A 144 -47.34 -7.54 20.39
N THR A 145 -46.93 -8.75 20.00
CA THR A 145 -47.77 -9.97 20.12
C THR A 145 -47.53 -10.78 21.40
N SER A 146 -46.67 -10.33 22.31
CA SER A 146 -46.41 -10.99 23.60
C SER A 146 -47.06 -10.30 24.80
N VAL A 147 -47.84 -9.22 24.58
CA VAL A 147 -48.47 -8.40 25.64
C VAL A 147 -50.00 -8.28 25.46
N THR A 148 -50.61 -9.13 24.65
CA THR A 148 -52.08 -9.30 24.59
C THR A 148 -52.43 -10.77 24.75
#